data_AF-A0AA88WI90-F1
#
_entry.id   AF-A0AA88WI90-F1
#
_cell.length_a   1.000
_cell.length_b   1.000
_cell.length_c   1.000
_cell.angle_alpha   90.00
_cell.angle_beta   90.00
_cell.angle_gamma   90.00
#
_symmetry.space_group_name_H-M   'P 1'
#
loop_
_entity.id
_entity.type
_entity.pdbx_description
1 polymer ?
#
loop_
_entity_poly.entity_id
_entity_poly.type
_entity_poly.pdbx_seq_one_letter_code
_entity_poly.pdbx_strand_id
1 'polypeptide(L)'
;MSYIALEFGSGISFYERITTSTKQCDVIAIRTCQEVEGPMFDYIGDQHGKKVLLTGPVLPESPKVPLEDRWAKWLDGFAHGSIIFCALGSQWYSRKSIRLDPVDWLILSC
;
A
#
# COMPACT_ATOMS: atom_id res chain seq x y z
N MET A 1 -8.10 -12.18 -0.98
CA MET A 1 -8.74 -10.84 -0.98
C MET A 1 -10.18 -10.94 -0.46
N SER A 2 -10.44 -10.88 0.85
CA SER A 2 -11.82 -10.74 1.37
C SER A 2 -11.96 -10.23 2.81
N TYR A 3 -10.89 -9.73 3.46
CA TYR A 3 -10.97 -9.30 4.86
C TYR A 3 -11.90 -8.09 5.09
N ILE A 4 -12.15 -7.29 4.04
CA ILE A 4 -13.00 -6.09 4.09
C ILE A 4 -14.43 -6.42 4.50
N ALA A 5 -14.95 -7.56 4.06
CA ALA A 5 -16.29 -8.04 4.38
C ALA A 5 -16.34 -8.89 5.68
N LEU A 6 -15.18 -9.21 6.26
CA LEU A 6 -15.13 -9.97 7.51
C LEU A 6 -15.42 -9.06 8.69
N GLU A 7 -16.03 -9.65 9.71
CA GLU A 7 -16.23 -9.00 11.00
C GLU A 7 -14.89 -8.74 11.66
N PHE A 8 -14.74 -7.54 12.22
CA PHE A 8 -13.54 -7.17 12.97
C PHE A 8 -13.92 -6.74 14.39
N GLY A 9 -14.07 -7.74 15.27
CA GLY A 9 -14.46 -7.56 16.67
C GLY A 9 -15.98 -7.57 16.89
N SER A 10 -16.57 -6.40 17.12
CA SER A 10 -17.91 -6.20 17.68
C SER A 10 -19.09 -6.40 16.71
N GLY A 11 -19.05 -7.40 15.83
CA GLY A 11 -20.14 -7.69 14.86
C GLY A 11 -20.31 -6.65 13.75
N ILE A 12 -19.30 -5.80 13.52
CA ILE A 12 -19.25 -4.80 12.45
C ILE A 12 -18.17 -5.24 11.45
N SER A 13 -18.49 -5.20 10.16
CA SER A 13 -17.51 -5.49 9.12
C SER A 13 -16.42 -4.43 9.07
N PHE A 14 -15.22 -4.79 8.59
CA PHE A 14 -14.16 -3.79 8.42
C PHE A 14 -14.62 -2.64 7.50
N TYR A 15 -15.37 -2.95 6.44
CA TYR A 15 -15.96 -1.96 5.53
C TYR A 15 -16.86 -0.94 6.24
N GLU A 16 -17.80 -1.44 7.04
CA GLU A 16 -18.76 -0.60 7.76
C GLU A 16 -18.06 0.29 8.78
N ARG A 17 -17.04 -0.24 9.46
CA ARG A 17 -16.21 0.54 10.38
C ARG A 17 -15.51 1.69 9.67
N ILE A 18 -14.80 1.43 8.57
CA ILE A 18 -14.11 2.49 7.81
C ILE A 18 -15.11 3.52 7.27
N THR A 19 -16.23 3.08 6.68
CA THR A 19 -17.25 3.98 6.13
C THR A 19 -17.86 4.90 7.19
N THR A 20 -18.15 4.35 8.37
CA THR A 20 -18.71 5.13 9.49
C THR A 20 -17.69 6.15 10.01
N SER A 21 -16.42 5.73 10.19
CA SER A 21 -15.35 6.64 10.60
C SER A 21 -15.14 7.79 9.61
N THR A 22 -15.13 7.51 8.30
CA THR A 22 -14.97 8.54 7.26
C THR A 22 -16.15 9.51 7.20
N LYS A 23 -17.38 9.06 7.51
CA LYS A 23 -18.56 9.96 7.57
C LYS A 23 -18.54 10.86 8.81
N GLN A 24 -18.08 10.33 9.94
CA GLN A 24 -18.16 11.01 11.24
C GLN A 24 -16.93 11.87 11.58
N CYS A 25 -15.80 11.70 10.89
CA CYS A 25 -14.61 12.53 11.11
C CYS A 25 -14.80 13.98 10.62
N ASP A 26 -14.00 14.91 11.14
CA ASP A 26 -13.99 16.30 10.66
C ASP A 26 -13.21 16.47 9.35
N VAL A 27 -12.12 15.71 9.21
CA VAL A 27 -11.16 15.80 8.09
C VAL A 27 -10.65 14.40 7.76
N ILE A 28 -10.43 14.14 6.47
CA ILE A 28 -9.84 12.88 5.98
C ILE A 28 -8.37 13.16 5.60
N ALA A 29 -7.41 12.51 6.25
CA ALA A 29 -5.99 12.63 5.92
C ALA A 29 -5.50 11.36 5.20
N ILE A 30 -4.88 11.52 4.03
CA ILE A 30 -4.48 10.41 3.18
C ILE A 30 -3.01 10.57 2.77
N ARG A 31 -2.27 9.47 2.87
CA ARG A 31 -0.84 9.39 2.53
C ARG A 31 -0.66 9.26 1.02
N THR A 32 -0.80 10.37 0.33
CA THR A 32 -0.64 10.49 -1.13
C THR A 32 -0.39 11.96 -1.47
N CYS A 33 -0.22 12.27 -2.75
CA CYS A 33 -0.08 13.64 -3.24
C CYS A 33 -0.97 13.90 -4.46
N GLN A 34 -1.23 15.18 -4.72
CA GLN A 34 -2.17 15.63 -5.75
C GLN A 34 -1.75 15.15 -7.15
N GLU A 35 -0.45 15.07 -7.38
CA GLU A 35 0.16 14.69 -8.66
C GLU A 35 -0.13 13.23 -9.02
N VAL A 36 -0.31 12.36 -8.03
CA VAL A 36 -0.50 10.92 -8.26
C VAL A 36 -1.99 10.57 -8.25
N GLU A 37 -2.76 11.09 -7.30
CA GLU A 37 -4.14 10.61 -7.04
C GLU A 37 -5.16 11.74 -6.84
N GLY A 38 -4.83 13.00 -7.18
CA GLY A 38 -5.65 14.19 -6.92
C GLY A 38 -7.14 14.06 -7.30
N PRO A 39 -7.49 13.76 -8.57
CA PRO A 39 -8.89 13.70 -9.01
C PRO A 39 -9.74 12.68 -8.25
N MET A 40 -9.13 11.57 -7.79
CA MET A 40 -9.83 10.55 -7.01
C MET A 40 -10.20 11.09 -5.62
N PHE A 41 -9.30 11.85 -5.00
CA PHE A 41 -9.52 12.38 -3.66
C PHE A 41 -10.35 13.66 -3.63
N ASP A 42 -10.38 14.43 -4.72
CA ASP A 42 -11.37 15.49 -4.93
C ASP A 42 -12.77 14.89 -4.90
N TYR A 43 -13.00 13.80 -5.66
CA TYR A 43 -14.27 13.07 -5.65
C TYR A 43 -14.63 12.52 -4.26
N ILE A 44 -13.66 11.94 -3.52
CA ILE A 44 -13.91 11.43 -2.17
C ILE A 44 -14.30 12.58 -1.22
N GLY A 45 -13.65 13.74 -1.33
CA GLY A 45 -14.00 14.94 -0.58
C GLY A 45 -15.44 15.37 -0.84
N ASP A 46 -15.83 15.45 -2.12
CA ASP A 46 -17.19 15.80 -2.54
C ASP A 46 -18.23 14.77 -2.08
N GLN A 47 -17.95 13.47 -2.23
CA GLN A 47 -18.85 12.37 -1.84
C GLN A 47 -19.16 12.40 -0.33
N HIS A 48 -18.17 12.75 0.50
CA HIS A 48 -18.33 12.79 1.94
C HIS A 48 -18.65 14.19 2.49
N GLY A 49 -18.57 15.24 1.65
CA GLY A 49 -18.66 16.63 2.10
C GLY A 49 -17.57 16.98 3.11
N LYS A 50 -16.37 16.41 2.95
CA LYS A 50 -15.25 16.54 3.90
C LYS A 50 -14.04 17.15 3.23
N LYS A 51 -13.27 17.91 4.01
CA LYS A 51 -11.94 18.33 3.60
C LYS A 51 -11.01 17.10 3.57
N VAL A 52 -10.35 16.89 2.45
CA VAL A 52 -9.30 15.87 2.31
C VAL A 52 -7.93 16.56 2.36
N LEU A 53 -7.05 16.04 3.20
CA LEU A 53 -5.65 16.48 3.32
C LEU A 53 -4.74 15.41 2.74
N LEU A 54 -4.04 15.76 1.66
CA LEU A 54 -3.01 14.91 1.07
C LEU A 54 -1.69 15.20 1.79
N THR A 55 -1.23 14.27 2.61
CA THR A 55 -0.05 14.48 3.47
C THR A 55 1.29 14.28 2.74
N GLY A 56 1.24 14.08 1.43
CA GLY A 56 2.39 13.74 0.61
C GLY A 56 2.77 12.26 0.68
N PRO A 57 3.72 11.82 -0.16
CA PRO A 57 4.36 10.53 0.01
C PRO A 57 5.11 10.54 1.34
N VAL A 58 4.62 9.77 2.31
CA VAL A 58 5.30 9.62 3.61
C VAL A 58 6.47 8.66 3.40
N LEU A 59 7.58 9.20 2.90
CA LEU A 59 8.82 8.45 2.76
C LEU A 59 9.34 8.10 4.16
N PRO A 60 9.77 6.85 4.39
CA PRO A 60 10.44 6.51 5.64
C PRO A 60 11.71 7.34 5.78
N GLU A 61 12.09 7.67 7.02
CA GLU A 61 13.41 8.24 7.28
C GLU A 61 14.48 7.32 6.69
N SER A 62 15.56 7.93 6.19
CA SER A 62 16.72 7.15 5.75
C SER A 62 17.15 6.21 6.89
N PRO A 63 17.35 4.92 6.60
CA PRO A 63 17.73 3.97 7.63
C PRO A 63 19.02 4.43 8.30
N LYS A 64 18.99 4.53 9.64
CA LYS A 64 20.13 4.96 10.45
C LYS A 64 21.23 3.89 10.52
N VAL A 65 20.88 2.66 10.15
CA VAL A 65 21.78 1.50 10.14
C VAL A 65 22.08 1.14 8.68
N PRO A 66 23.35 0.92 8.32
CA PRO A 66 23.71 0.48 6.98
C PRO A 66 23.11 -0.89 6.67
N LEU A 67 22.98 -1.18 5.38
CA LEU A 67 22.63 -2.51 4.90
C LEU A 67 23.68 -3.52 5.37
N GLU A 68 23.27 -4.73 5.74
CA GLU A 68 24.21 -5.79 6.12
C GLU A 68 25.26 -6.02 5.00
N ASP A 69 26.53 -6.18 5.38
CA ASP A 69 27.66 -6.29 4.44
C ASP A 69 27.47 -7.34 3.35
N ARG A 70 26.79 -8.46 3.65
CA ARG A 70 26.52 -9.52 2.69
C ARG A 70 25.63 -9.05 1.53
N TRP A 71 24.63 -8.22 1.82
CA TRP A 71 23.69 -7.73 0.82
C TRP A 71 24.29 -6.57 0.05
N ALA A 72 25.04 -5.68 0.73
CA ALA A 72 25.78 -4.62 0.06
C ALA A 72 26.75 -5.18 -0.98
N LYS A 73 27.61 -6.14 -0.58
CA LYS A 73 28.56 -6.80 -1.51
C LYS A 73 27.87 -7.55 -2.65
N TRP A 74 26.73 -8.18 -2.38
CA TRP A 74 25.97 -8.88 -3.42
C TRP A 74 25.38 -7.91 -4.45
N LEU A 75 24.78 -6.80 -3.98
CA LEU A 75 24.20 -5.77 -4.85
C LEU A 75 25.27 -5.04 -5.68
N ASP A 76 26.45 -4.77 -5.11
CA ASP A 76 27.57 -4.11 -5.79
C ASP A 76 28.14 -4.93 -6.97
N GLY A 77 27.82 -6.22 -7.06
CA GLY A 77 28.25 -7.09 -8.16
C GLY A 77 27.48 -6.90 -9.47
N PHE A 78 26.39 -6.13 -9.47
CA PHE A 78 25.52 -5.93 -10.63
C PHE A 78 25.67 -4.53 -11.23
N ALA A 79 25.34 -4.41 -12.51
CA ALA A 79 25.30 -3.09 -13.16
C ALA A 79 24.15 -2.25 -12.60
N HIS A 80 24.33 -0.93 -12.58
CA HIS A 80 23.28 -0.02 -12.14
C HIS A 80 22.00 -0.21 -12.98
N GLY A 81 20.86 -0.40 -12.30
CA GLY A 81 19.56 -0.60 -12.96
C GLY A 81 19.32 -2.00 -13.54
N SER A 82 20.19 -2.98 -13.27
CA SER A 82 20.02 -4.35 -13.80
C SER A 82 19.33 -5.33 -12.83
N ILE A 83 18.95 -4.89 -11.64
CA ILE A 83 18.30 -5.73 -10.62
C ILE A 83 16.81 -5.40 -10.55
N ILE A 84 15.97 -6.44 -10.59
CA ILE A 84 14.53 -6.34 -10.34
C ILE A 84 14.28 -6.67 -8.87
N PHE A 85 13.64 -5.75 -8.15
CA PHE A 85 13.25 -5.96 -6.76
C PHE A 85 11.78 -6.38 -6.69
N CYS A 86 11.52 -7.63 -6.28
CA CYS A 86 10.16 -8.16 -6.10
C CYS A 86 9.83 -8.30 -4.61
N ALA A 87 8.84 -7.55 -4.13
CA ALA A 87 8.34 -7.65 -2.75
C ALA A 87 6.80 -7.67 -2.72
N LEU A 88 6.23 -8.74 -2.18
CA LEU A 88 4.77 -8.97 -2.16
C LEU A 88 4.12 -8.57 -0.82
N GLY A 89 4.68 -7.56 -0.15
CA GLY A 89 4.20 -7.09 1.15
C GLY A 89 4.35 -8.12 2.28
N SER A 90 4.06 -7.70 3.50
CA SER A 90 4.27 -8.51 4.72
C SER A 90 3.20 -9.58 4.97
N GLN A 91 2.06 -9.50 4.26
CA GLN A 91 0.89 -10.35 4.50
C GLN A 91 0.74 -11.47 3.46
N TRP A 92 1.67 -11.60 2.52
CA TRP A 92 1.61 -12.64 1.50
C TRP A 92 2.05 -13.99 2.07
N TYR A 93 1.19 -15.00 1.91
CA TYR A 93 1.48 -16.39 2.25
C TYR A 93 1.31 -17.26 1.01
N SER A 94 2.42 -17.71 0.43
CA SER A 94 2.40 -18.61 -0.73
C SER A 94 1.91 -20.01 -0.31
N ARG A 95 0.87 -20.52 -0.95
CA ARG A 95 0.51 -21.95 -0.87
C ARG A 95 1.39 -22.73 -1.86
N LYS A 96 1.98 -23.85 -1.43
CA LYS A 96 2.98 -24.67 -2.18
C LYS A 96 2.55 -25.22 -3.56
N SER A 97 1.35 -24.90 -4.04
CA SER A 97 0.83 -25.30 -5.35
C SER A 97 -0.20 -24.28 -5.80
N ILE A 98 0.28 -23.14 -6.29
CA ILE A 98 -0.54 -22.20 -7.05
C ILE A 98 0.16 -22.07 -8.39
N ARG A 99 -0.52 -22.50 -9.46
CA ARG A 99 -0.20 -22.04 -10.81
C ARG A 99 -0.37 -20.54 -10.77
N LEU A 100 0.73 -19.79 -10.91
CA LEU A 100 0.69 -18.34 -11.06
C LEU A 100 -0.30 -18.02 -12.19
N ASP A 101 -1.43 -17.45 -11.82
CA ASP A 101 -2.42 -17.00 -12.77
C ASP A 101 -1.91 -15.71 -13.44
N PRO A 102 -2.47 -15.32 -14.61
CA PRO A 102 -1.92 -14.20 -15.40
C PRO A 102 -1.81 -12.87 -14.63
N VAL A 103 -2.57 -12.72 -13.54
CA VAL A 103 -2.57 -11.53 -12.68
C VAL A 103 -1.34 -11.49 -11.77
N ASP A 104 -0.86 -12.65 -11.28
CA ASP A 104 0.39 -12.77 -10.52
C ASP A 104 1.61 -12.46 -11.40
N TRP A 105 1.54 -12.82 -12.70
CA TRP A 105 2.57 -12.46 -13.68
C TRP A 105 2.63 -10.95 -13.94
N LEU A 106 1.48 -10.26 -13.93
CA LEU A 106 1.42 -8.80 -14.10
C LEU A 106 2.14 -8.05 -12.97
N ILE A 107 2.09 -8.59 -11.74
CA ILE A 107 2.76 -8.01 -10.56
C ILE A 107 4.29 -8.16 -10.66
N LEU A 108 4.78 -9.21 -11.33
CA LEU A 108 6.22 -9.48 -11.49
C LEU A 108 6.84 -8.89 -12.76
N SER A 109 6.03 -8.30 -13.64
CA SER A 109 6.47 -7.72 -14.92
C SER A 109 6.39 -6.19 -14.99
N CYS A 110 6.05 -5.53 -13.87
CA CYS A 110 6.23 -4.10 -13.66
C CYS A 110 7.51 -3.82 -12.87
#